data_AF-A8KC58-F1
#
_entry.id   AF-A8KC58-F1
#
_cell.length_a   1.000
_cell.length_b   1.000
_cell.length_c   1.000
_cell.angle_alpha   90.00
_cell.angle_beta   90.00
_cell.angle_gamma   90.00
#
_symmetry.space_group_name_H-M   'P 1'
#
loop_
_entity.id
_entity.type
_entity.pdbx_description
1 polymer ?
#
loop_
_entity_poly.entity_id
_entity_poly.type
_entity_poly.pdbx_seq_one_letter_code
_entity_poly.pdbx_strand_id
1 'polypeptide(L)'
;MGPSGDEIYPELRDLVEDTREISEDKFNDVLSKLKELLDLKSLGDQRDLEVCKLRLYTHGVLQYCSSSLRFSPARIQGGYAALTQMADLLSTCCVGLAAFRDIEVFSHEFLPSVVESLLFLAERLMNRALRDKAPSEMIRLFRKVFDSIGWLLRAHRHLIHHVLRCKHYESVQICEDDDVSIVTVTLWNDIFRKNSAVLAEMGNRALTDIMDDIVYKMSSSSNPVIGRAAVKTLVLILDHSSSTQQLIQRRYRGLSDLAEKDWRGKGFDSALDQLIDHLQLDVPWKNLRSRLRSV
;
A
#
# COMPACT_ATOMS: atom_id res chain seq x y z
N MET A 1 3.77 37.03 -23.55
CA MET A 1 5.02 36.88 -22.77
C MET A 1 4.67 36.01 -21.58
N GLY A 2 4.92 34.70 -21.67
CA GLY A 2 4.71 33.79 -20.54
C GLY A 2 5.84 33.96 -19.52
N PRO A 3 5.61 33.74 -18.23
CA PRO A 3 6.67 33.80 -17.24
C PRO A 3 7.69 32.69 -17.53
N SER A 4 8.97 33.06 -17.53
CA SER A 4 10.13 32.18 -17.69
C SER A 4 10.08 31.03 -16.67
N GLY A 5 9.96 29.80 -17.16
CA GLY A 5 9.69 28.60 -16.36
C GLY A 5 10.86 28.00 -15.59
N ASP A 6 11.92 28.76 -15.29
CA ASP A 6 13.17 28.25 -14.68
C ASP A 6 13.59 28.95 -13.37
N GLU A 7 12.81 29.89 -12.84
CA GLU A 7 13.16 30.53 -11.57
C GLU A 7 12.83 29.61 -10.37
N ILE A 8 13.88 28.98 -9.82
CA ILE A 8 13.86 28.34 -8.51
C ILE A 8 13.47 29.42 -7.49
N TYR A 9 12.38 29.21 -6.75
CA TYR A 9 12.02 30.12 -5.66
C TYR A 9 13.19 30.22 -4.67
N PRO A 10 13.44 31.39 -4.06
CA PRO A 10 14.50 31.53 -3.07
C PRO A 10 14.41 30.45 -1.97
N GLU A 11 13.18 30.11 -1.59
CA GLU A 11 12.83 29.08 -0.59
C GLU A 11 13.26 27.65 -0.98
N LEU A 12 13.36 27.34 -2.27
CA LEU A 12 13.74 26.02 -2.79
C LEU A 12 15.23 25.90 -3.11
N ARG A 13 15.95 27.02 -3.24
CA ARG A 13 17.34 27.03 -3.72
C ARG A 13 18.24 26.18 -2.82
N ASP A 14 18.19 26.42 -1.52
CA ASP A 14 19.04 25.70 -0.56
C ASP A 14 18.71 24.20 -0.51
N LEU A 15 17.42 23.85 -0.65
CA LEU A 15 16.98 22.46 -0.69
C LEU A 15 17.48 21.75 -1.95
N VAL A 16 17.41 22.42 -3.10
CA VAL A 16 17.94 21.89 -4.36
C VAL A 16 19.45 21.69 -4.29
N GLU A 17 20.19 22.65 -3.74
CA GLU A 17 21.64 22.52 -3.55
C GLU A 17 22.00 21.33 -2.64
N ASP A 18 21.32 21.18 -1.50
CA ASP A 18 21.56 20.08 -0.55
C ASP A 18 21.20 18.69 -1.13
N THR A 19 20.42 18.62 -2.22
CA THR A 19 20.01 17.36 -2.87
C THR A 19 20.74 17.04 -4.16
N ARG A 20 21.71 17.88 -4.58
CA ARG A 20 22.53 17.62 -5.78
C ARG A 20 23.35 16.34 -5.67
N GLU A 21 23.86 16.07 -4.48
CA GLU A 21 24.59 14.85 -4.18
C GLU A 21 23.73 13.92 -3.31
N ILE A 22 23.65 12.66 -3.71
CA ILE A 22 22.96 11.62 -2.92
C ILE A 22 23.86 11.25 -1.75
N SER A 23 23.75 12.01 -0.65
CA SER A 23 24.51 11.81 0.59
C SER A 23 23.62 11.78 1.83
N GLU A 24 24.04 10.98 2.81
CA GLU A 24 23.42 10.87 4.14
C GLU A 24 23.68 12.11 5.00
N ASP A 25 24.76 12.85 4.74
CA ASP A 25 25.21 13.95 5.60
C ASP A 25 24.22 15.13 5.61
N LYS A 26 23.48 15.30 4.50
CA LYS A 26 22.46 16.33 4.33
C LYS A 26 21.04 15.87 4.65
N PHE A 27 20.87 14.59 5.01
CA PHE A 27 19.54 13.99 5.14
C PHE A 27 18.62 14.74 6.10
N ASN A 28 19.11 15.06 7.30
CA ASN A 28 18.29 15.70 8.33
C ASN A 28 17.94 17.15 7.97
N ASP A 29 18.86 17.86 7.30
CA ASP A 29 18.62 19.21 6.80
C ASP A 29 17.55 19.19 5.71
N VAL A 30 17.66 18.28 4.74
CA VAL A 30 16.68 18.09 3.67
C VAL A 30 15.31 17.71 4.25
N LEU A 31 15.26 16.75 5.20
CA LEU A 31 14.01 16.33 5.84
C LEU A 31 13.31 17.50 6.54
N SER A 32 14.07 18.30 7.30
CA SER A 32 13.53 19.43 8.07
C SER A 32 13.02 20.53 7.14
N LYS A 33 13.85 20.96 6.16
CA LYS A 33 13.49 21.98 5.17
C LYS A 33 12.29 21.57 4.32
N LEU A 34 12.25 20.31 3.87
CA LEU A 34 11.13 19.78 3.09
C LEU A 34 9.84 19.81 3.90
N LYS A 35 9.90 19.39 5.17
CA LYS A 35 8.75 19.43 6.07
C LYS A 35 8.24 20.86 6.27
N GLU A 36 9.13 21.78 6.64
CA GLU A 36 8.76 23.19 6.87
C GLU A 36 8.15 23.83 5.63
N LEU A 37 8.72 23.55 4.45
CA LEU A 37 8.21 24.04 3.18
C LEU A 37 6.79 23.51 2.90
N LEU A 38 6.57 22.21 3.07
CA LEU A 38 5.26 21.59 2.82
C LEU A 38 4.22 22.04 3.84
N ASP A 39 4.58 22.13 5.12
CA ASP A 39 3.71 22.62 6.18
C ASP A 39 3.27 24.06 5.86
N LEU A 40 4.19 24.94 5.45
CA LEU A 40 3.88 26.32 5.07
C LEU A 40 2.94 26.39 3.85
N LYS A 41 3.24 25.64 2.77
CA LYS A 41 2.43 25.66 1.55
C LYS A 41 1.05 25.01 1.75
N SER A 42 0.93 24.06 2.67
CA SER A 42 -0.35 23.40 2.98
C SER A 42 -1.39 24.33 3.61
N LEU A 43 -0.96 25.44 4.21
CA LEU A 43 -1.84 26.47 4.77
C LEU A 43 -2.37 27.46 3.72
N GLY A 44 -1.82 27.43 2.50
CA GLY A 44 -2.12 28.35 1.40
C GLY A 44 -3.11 27.81 0.37
N ASP A 45 -3.05 28.34 -0.87
CA ASP A 45 -3.84 27.84 -2.00
C ASP A 45 -3.35 26.42 -2.38
N GLN A 46 -4.29 25.51 -2.60
CA GLN A 46 -4.03 24.17 -3.10
C GLN A 46 -3.18 24.19 -4.37
N ARG A 47 -3.40 25.15 -5.28
CA ARG A 47 -2.60 25.28 -6.51
C ARG A 47 -1.13 25.61 -6.23
N ASP A 48 -0.85 26.40 -5.19
CA ASP A 48 0.53 26.73 -4.82
C ASP A 48 1.25 25.49 -4.28
N LEU A 49 0.54 24.64 -3.53
CA LEU A 49 1.06 23.36 -3.06
C LEU A 49 1.33 22.40 -4.24
N GLU A 50 0.43 22.31 -5.20
CA GLU A 50 0.60 21.48 -6.41
C GLU A 50 1.81 21.91 -7.24
N VAL A 51 1.99 23.22 -7.43
CA VAL A 51 3.16 23.80 -8.12
C VAL A 51 4.44 23.55 -7.32
N CYS A 52 4.40 23.66 -5.99
CA CYS A 52 5.54 23.35 -5.14
C CYS A 52 5.98 21.89 -5.27
N LYS A 53 5.04 20.94 -5.20
CA LYS A 53 5.31 19.50 -5.39
C LYS A 53 5.91 19.21 -6.76
N LEU A 54 5.37 19.82 -7.82
CA LEU A 54 5.92 19.69 -9.16
C LEU A 54 7.37 20.18 -9.23
N ARG A 55 7.68 21.33 -8.62
CA ARG A 55 9.05 21.86 -8.58
C ARG A 55 10.02 20.96 -7.82
N LEU A 56 9.58 20.38 -6.70
CA LEU A 56 10.37 19.39 -5.96
C LEU A 56 10.73 18.19 -6.84
N TYR A 57 9.80 17.76 -7.70
CA TYR A 57 10.07 16.69 -8.66
C TYR A 57 11.03 17.13 -9.79
N THR A 58 10.76 18.27 -10.44
CA THR A 58 11.55 18.72 -11.61
C THR A 58 12.97 19.10 -11.24
N HIS A 59 13.23 19.51 -10.00
CA HIS A 59 14.57 19.86 -9.52
C HIS A 59 15.31 18.72 -8.81
N GLY A 60 14.81 17.47 -8.86
CA GLY A 60 15.56 16.32 -8.35
C GLY A 60 15.40 16.04 -6.85
N VAL A 61 14.66 16.87 -6.11
CA VAL A 61 14.50 16.73 -4.66
C VAL A 61 13.78 15.44 -4.30
N LEU A 62 12.71 15.09 -5.03
CA LEU A 62 11.98 13.84 -4.75
C LEU A 62 12.80 12.58 -5.10
N GLN A 63 13.72 12.67 -6.06
CA GLN A 63 14.65 11.60 -6.44
C GLN A 63 15.68 11.37 -5.33
N TYR A 64 16.18 12.44 -4.71
CA TYR A 64 16.95 12.35 -3.48
C TYR A 64 16.14 11.68 -2.37
N CYS A 65 14.91 12.16 -2.09
CA CYS A 65 14.04 11.59 -1.07
C CYS A 65 13.80 10.09 -1.27
N SER A 66 13.51 9.65 -2.50
CA SER A 66 13.35 8.24 -2.82
C SER A 66 14.63 7.43 -2.59
N SER A 67 15.78 7.94 -3.03
CA SER A 67 17.08 7.28 -2.87
C SER A 67 17.47 7.17 -1.39
N SER A 68 17.13 8.20 -0.61
CA SER A 68 17.47 8.28 0.81
C SER A 68 16.80 7.21 1.67
N LEU A 69 15.68 6.62 1.22
CA LEU A 69 15.04 5.50 1.93
C LEU A 69 15.93 4.25 2.01
N ARG A 70 16.97 4.19 1.16
CA ARG A 70 17.97 3.12 1.16
C ARG A 70 19.19 3.40 2.04
N PHE A 71 19.29 4.59 2.61
CA PHE A 71 20.41 4.99 3.46
C PHE A 71 20.52 4.15 4.73
N SER A 72 21.71 4.18 5.33
CA SER A 72 22.03 3.53 6.58
C SER A 72 21.40 4.31 7.75
N PRO A 73 20.49 3.71 8.54
CA PRO A 73 19.87 4.37 9.68
C PRO A 73 20.89 4.69 10.78
N ALA A 74 22.05 4.04 10.79
CA ALA A 74 23.12 4.33 11.76
C ALA A 74 23.82 5.68 11.50
N ARG A 75 23.76 6.18 10.25
CA ARG A 75 24.36 7.47 9.86
C ARG A 75 23.37 8.62 9.89
N ILE A 76 22.10 8.34 10.17
CA ILE A 76 21.02 9.32 10.19
C ILE A 76 20.58 9.57 11.63
N GLN A 77 20.61 10.82 12.07
CA GLN A 77 19.97 11.21 13.33
C GLN A 77 18.47 10.84 13.33
N GLY A 78 18.01 10.11 14.34
CA GLY A 78 16.65 9.57 14.38
C GLY A 78 16.44 8.26 13.60
N GLY A 79 17.44 7.80 12.85
CA GLY A 79 17.50 6.49 12.19
C GLY A 79 16.24 6.13 11.41
N TYR A 80 15.64 4.96 11.73
CA TYR A 80 14.45 4.47 11.06
C TYR A 80 13.24 5.42 11.17
N ALA A 81 13.07 6.12 12.29
CA ALA A 81 11.96 7.04 12.45
C ALA A 81 12.04 8.22 11.46
N ALA A 82 13.25 8.72 11.22
CA ALA A 82 13.50 9.80 10.26
C ALA A 82 13.32 9.32 8.81
N LEU A 83 13.78 8.11 8.48
CA LEU A 83 13.52 7.48 7.18
C LEU A 83 12.03 7.28 6.92
N THR A 84 11.27 6.82 7.91
CA THR A 84 9.80 6.69 7.82
C THR A 84 9.11 8.03 7.64
N GLN A 85 9.62 9.10 8.25
CA GLN A 85 9.09 10.45 8.04
C GLN A 85 9.36 10.94 6.61
N MET A 86 10.55 10.67 6.06
CA MET A 86 10.85 10.97 4.66
C MET A 86 9.93 10.20 3.70
N ALA A 87 9.66 8.92 3.99
CA ALA A 87 8.73 8.09 3.22
C ALA A 87 7.31 8.69 3.17
N ASP A 88 6.83 9.20 4.30
CA ASP A 88 5.52 9.87 4.41
C ASP A 88 5.45 11.15 3.57
N LEU A 89 6.43 12.04 3.73
CA LEU A 89 6.52 13.28 2.94
C LEU A 89 6.64 13.00 1.45
N LEU A 90 7.50 12.06 1.05
CA LEU A 90 7.68 11.65 -0.33
C LEU A 90 6.36 11.15 -0.93
N SER A 91 5.65 10.27 -0.22
CA SER A 91 4.36 9.75 -0.69
C SER A 91 3.30 10.85 -0.88
N THR A 92 3.31 11.85 -0.01
CA THR A 92 2.41 13.01 -0.07
C THR A 92 2.75 13.93 -1.25
N CYS A 93 4.04 14.14 -1.51
CA CYS A 93 4.53 14.92 -2.65
C CYS A 93 4.23 14.27 -4.00
N CYS A 94 4.17 12.94 -4.04
CA CYS A 94 3.87 12.18 -5.27
C CYS A 94 2.39 12.18 -5.66
N VAL A 95 1.49 12.81 -4.89
CA VAL A 95 0.04 12.84 -5.16
C VAL A 95 -0.45 14.28 -5.27
N GLY A 96 -1.34 14.52 -6.24
CA GLY A 96 -1.89 15.85 -6.52
C GLY A 96 -0.80 16.79 -7.00
N LEU A 97 -0.14 16.46 -8.11
CA LEU A 97 0.73 17.39 -8.82
C LEU A 97 -0.11 18.12 -9.89
N ALA A 98 0.21 19.39 -10.14
CA ALA A 98 -0.33 20.11 -11.29
C ALA A 98 0.06 19.40 -12.59
N ALA A 99 -0.75 19.50 -13.65
CA ALA A 99 -0.43 18.86 -14.94
C ALA A 99 0.90 19.37 -15.54
N PHE A 100 1.72 18.45 -16.08
CA PHE A 100 3.04 18.75 -16.64
C PHE A 100 3.39 17.82 -17.80
N ARG A 101 4.42 18.21 -18.60
CA ARG A 101 4.78 17.50 -19.85
C ARG A 101 5.28 16.08 -19.60
N ASP A 102 6.09 15.88 -18.57
CA ASP A 102 6.76 14.60 -18.30
C ASP A 102 5.96 13.68 -17.36
N ILE A 103 4.62 13.79 -17.39
CA ILE A 103 3.73 13.00 -16.53
C ILE A 103 3.89 11.49 -16.77
N GLU A 104 4.24 11.07 -17.99
CA GLU A 104 4.48 9.66 -18.32
C GLU A 104 5.74 9.12 -17.65
N VAL A 105 6.85 9.85 -17.71
CA VAL A 105 8.11 9.49 -17.03
C VAL A 105 7.90 9.46 -15.52
N PHE A 106 7.19 10.46 -14.98
CA PHE A 106 6.81 10.47 -13.58
C PHE A 106 5.98 9.22 -13.21
N SER A 107 4.94 8.92 -13.99
CA SER A 107 3.99 7.85 -13.72
C SER A 107 4.60 6.45 -13.86
N HIS A 108 5.42 6.23 -14.88
CA HIS A 108 5.88 4.90 -15.29
C HIS A 108 7.34 4.59 -14.94
N GLU A 109 8.15 5.59 -14.56
CA GLU A 109 9.53 5.38 -14.14
C GLU A 109 9.73 5.82 -12.68
N PHE A 110 9.39 7.07 -12.36
CA PHE A 110 9.65 7.61 -11.03
C PHE A 110 8.77 6.98 -9.95
N LEU A 111 7.45 6.96 -10.11
CA LEU A 111 6.54 6.39 -9.11
C LEU A 111 6.81 4.90 -8.80
N PRO A 112 7.08 4.02 -9.78
CA PRO A 112 7.52 2.66 -9.50
C PRO A 112 8.80 2.60 -8.65
N SER A 113 9.78 3.47 -8.93
CA SER A 113 11.03 3.54 -8.14
C SER A 113 10.79 3.99 -6.69
N VAL A 114 9.84 4.90 -6.47
CA VAL A 114 9.41 5.36 -5.14
C VAL A 114 8.76 4.20 -4.39
N VAL A 115 7.83 3.48 -5.02
CA VAL A 115 7.18 2.32 -4.41
C VAL A 115 8.18 1.23 -4.04
N GLU A 116 9.14 0.94 -4.92
CA GLU A 116 10.20 -0.02 -4.61
C GLU A 116 11.05 0.43 -3.41
N SER A 117 11.38 1.73 -3.33
CA SER A 117 12.15 2.29 -2.21
C SER A 117 11.38 2.24 -0.88
N LEU A 118 10.05 2.46 -0.92
CA LEU A 118 9.17 2.30 0.23
C LEU A 118 9.10 0.84 0.68
N LEU A 119 8.90 -0.09 -0.25
CA LEU A 119 8.84 -1.53 0.05
C LEU A 119 10.18 -2.05 0.59
N PHE A 120 11.30 -1.56 0.07
CA PHE A 120 12.62 -1.87 0.63
C PHE A 120 12.74 -1.42 2.09
N LEU A 121 12.31 -0.19 2.41
CA LEU A 121 12.32 0.31 3.79
C LEU A 121 11.37 -0.53 4.67
N ALA A 122 10.20 -0.90 4.16
CA ALA A 122 9.24 -1.72 4.87
C ALA A 122 9.82 -3.11 5.20
N GLU A 123 10.46 -3.78 4.24
CA GLU A 123 11.13 -5.06 4.47
C GLU A 123 12.23 -4.93 5.55
N ARG A 124 13.01 -3.84 5.54
CA ARG A 124 14.03 -3.61 6.58
C ARG A 124 13.43 -3.43 7.97
N LEU A 125 12.33 -2.67 8.08
CA LEU A 125 11.61 -2.46 9.32
C LEU A 125 11.01 -3.77 9.85
N MET A 126 10.38 -4.54 8.97
CA MET A 126 9.86 -5.88 9.27
C MET A 126 11.00 -6.78 9.79
N ASN A 127 12.08 -6.93 9.04
CA ASN A 127 13.21 -7.77 9.43
C ASN A 127 13.83 -7.34 10.77
N ARG A 128 13.84 -6.03 11.07
CA ARG A 128 14.31 -5.53 12.37
C ARG A 128 13.33 -5.85 13.49
N ALA A 129 12.03 -5.69 13.25
CA ALA A 129 10.98 -6.04 14.21
C ALA A 129 11.05 -7.52 14.62
N LEU A 130 11.29 -8.42 13.66
CA LEU A 130 11.34 -9.86 13.88
C LEU A 130 12.63 -10.32 14.60
N ARG A 131 13.72 -9.55 14.50
CA ARG A 131 15.04 -9.91 15.07
C ARG A 131 15.31 -9.33 16.45
N ASP A 132 14.71 -8.19 16.77
CA ASP A 132 15.10 -7.38 17.92
C ASP A 132 14.12 -7.42 19.09
N LYS A 133 14.60 -7.07 20.29
CA LYS A 133 13.80 -6.92 21.52
C LYS A 133 12.92 -5.65 21.55
N ALA A 134 12.82 -4.89 20.45
CA ALA A 134 11.96 -3.71 20.31
C ALA A 134 10.93 -3.86 19.16
N PRO A 135 10.14 -4.95 19.13
CA PRO A 135 9.25 -5.27 18.01
C PRO A 135 8.17 -4.20 17.80
N SER A 136 7.62 -3.63 18.87
CA SER A 136 6.47 -2.72 18.80
C SER A 136 6.76 -1.42 18.04
N GLU A 137 7.95 -0.84 18.21
CA GLU A 137 8.31 0.41 17.52
C GLU A 137 8.58 0.16 16.03
N MET A 138 9.30 -0.92 15.69
CA MET A 138 9.61 -1.24 14.29
C MET A 138 8.33 -1.63 13.52
N ILE A 139 7.41 -2.38 14.14
CA ILE A 139 6.08 -2.65 13.57
C ILE A 139 5.28 -1.36 13.39
N ARG A 140 5.34 -0.42 14.34
CA ARG A 140 4.66 0.87 14.21
C ARG A 140 5.19 1.68 13.01
N LEU A 141 6.51 1.73 12.83
CA LEU A 141 7.13 2.39 11.69
C LEU A 141 6.82 1.66 10.37
N PHE A 142 6.83 0.33 10.38
CA PHE A 142 6.43 -0.50 9.23
C PHE A 142 5.00 -0.18 8.78
N ARG A 143 4.05 -0.12 9.73
CA ARG A 143 2.65 0.26 9.46
C ARG A 143 2.57 1.63 8.79
N LYS A 144 3.31 2.63 9.29
CA LYS A 144 3.35 3.97 8.67
C LYS A 144 3.84 3.94 7.23
N VAL A 145 4.88 3.15 6.91
CA VAL A 145 5.35 3.01 5.53
C VAL A 145 4.27 2.37 4.65
N PHE A 146 3.54 1.39 5.17
CA PHE A 146 2.40 0.79 4.47
C PHE A 146 1.22 1.76 4.29
N ASP A 147 0.99 2.68 5.24
CA ASP A 147 0.03 3.77 5.07
C ASP A 147 0.44 4.69 3.91
N SER A 148 1.73 5.02 3.78
CA SER A 148 2.29 5.79 2.65
C SER A 148 2.16 5.05 1.32
N ILE A 149 2.39 3.73 1.29
CA ILE A 149 2.14 2.89 0.10
C ILE A 149 0.65 2.92 -0.25
N GLY A 150 -0.23 2.71 0.72
CA GLY A 150 -1.68 2.77 0.51
C GLY A 150 -2.17 4.14 0.06
N TRP A 151 -1.52 5.23 0.47
CA TRP A 151 -1.78 6.57 -0.05
C TRP A 151 -1.47 6.65 -1.55
N LEU A 152 -0.29 6.18 -1.98
CA LEU A 152 0.08 6.14 -3.39
C LEU A 152 -0.84 5.26 -4.23
N LEU A 153 -1.15 4.04 -3.77
CA LEU A 153 -1.97 3.11 -4.55
C LEU A 153 -3.39 3.62 -4.80
N ARG A 154 -3.93 4.43 -3.89
CA ARG A 154 -5.27 5.05 -4.07
C ARG A 154 -5.25 6.13 -5.16
N ALA A 155 -4.15 6.87 -5.27
CA ALA A 155 -3.98 7.91 -6.29
C ALA A 155 -3.54 7.33 -7.63
N HIS A 156 -2.69 6.31 -7.62
CA HIS A 156 -1.95 5.78 -8.76
C HIS A 156 -2.12 4.26 -8.87
N ARG A 157 -3.29 3.85 -9.37
CA ARG A 157 -3.75 2.45 -9.32
C ARG A 157 -2.89 1.49 -10.14
N HIS A 158 -2.22 1.98 -11.19
CA HIS A 158 -1.30 1.18 -12.00
C HIS A 158 -0.12 0.63 -11.17
N LEU A 159 0.22 1.28 -10.06
CA LEU A 159 1.28 0.83 -9.15
C LEU A 159 0.94 -0.46 -8.41
N ILE A 160 -0.33 -0.89 -8.36
CA ILE A 160 -0.73 -2.16 -7.73
C ILE A 160 0.06 -3.34 -8.33
N HIS A 161 0.20 -3.38 -9.66
CA HIS A 161 0.98 -4.41 -10.33
C HIS A 161 2.47 -4.35 -9.99
N HIS A 162 3.01 -3.15 -9.77
CA HIS A 162 4.40 -2.97 -9.37
C HIS A 162 4.64 -3.47 -7.95
N VAL A 163 3.71 -3.20 -7.01
CA VAL A 163 3.78 -3.73 -5.63
C VAL A 163 3.76 -5.26 -5.65
N LEU A 164 2.78 -5.87 -6.32
CA LEU A 164 2.62 -7.33 -6.33
C LEU A 164 3.79 -8.09 -6.98
N ARG A 165 4.58 -7.44 -7.84
CA ARG A 165 5.76 -8.03 -8.49
C ARG A 165 7.07 -7.71 -7.77
N CYS A 166 7.03 -6.87 -6.74
CA CYS A 166 8.24 -6.44 -6.04
C CYS A 166 8.71 -7.53 -5.07
N LYS A 167 9.97 -7.96 -5.20
CA LYS A 167 10.61 -8.93 -4.28
C LYS A 167 10.52 -8.53 -2.80
N HIS A 168 10.54 -7.22 -2.52
CA HIS A 168 10.45 -6.71 -1.15
C HIS A 168 9.05 -6.89 -0.58
N TYR A 169 8.02 -6.74 -1.42
CA TYR A 169 6.64 -7.03 -1.02
C TYR A 169 6.42 -8.54 -0.88
N GLU A 170 6.96 -9.36 -1.79
CA GLU A 170 6.92 -10.82 -1.68
C GLU A 170 7.48 -11.31 -0.34
N SER A 171 8.62 -10.77 0.10
CA SER A 171 9.22 -11.02 1.43
C SER A 171 8.26 -10.71 2.58
N VAL A 172 7.50 -9.61 2.46
CA VAL A 172 6.46 -9.25 3.44
C VAL A 172 5.27 -10.23 3.38
N GLN A 173 4.83 -10.64 2.18
CA GLN A 173 3.71 -11.56 2.02
C GLN A 173 4.00 -12.94 2.61
N ILE A 174 5.22 -13.47 2.45
CA ILE A 174 5.58 -14.78 3.01
C ILE A 174 5.82 -14.74 4.54
N CYS A 175 5.84 -13.57 5.16
CA CYS A 175 6.04 -13.44 6.61
C CYS A 175 4.80 -13.92 7.38
N GLU A 176 4.96 -14.90 8.26
CA GLU A 176 3.86 -15.49 9.05
C GLU A 176 3.56 -14.72 10.35
N ASP A 177 4.25 -13.62 10.61
CA ASP A 177 4.01 -12.80 11.80
C ASP A 177 2.63 -12.11 11.73
N ASP A 178 1.90 -12.16 12.84
CA ASP A 178 0.54 -11.63 12.94
C ASP A 178 0.50 -10.10 12.76
N ASP A 179 1.44 -9.36 13.35
CA ASP A 179 1.45 -7.89 13.26
C ASP A 179 1.74 -7.43 11.83
N VAL A 180 2.64 -8.12 11.13
CA VAL A 180 2.92 -7.91 9.71
C VAL A 180 1.69 -8.25 8.87
N SER A 181 1.08 -9.41 9.12
CA SER A 181 -0.09 -9.88 8.40
C SER A 181 -1.29 -8.96 8.58
N ILE A 182 -1.51 -8.41 9.78
CA ILE A 182 -2.55 -7.40 10.06
C ILE A 182 -2.38 -6.19 9.13
N VAL A 183 -1.15 -5.70 8.95
CA VAL A 183 -0.88 -4.52 8.12
C VAL A 183 -1.18 -4.82 6.64
N THR A 184 -0.77 -5.96 6.10
CA THR A 184 -0.99 -6.30 4.68
C THR A 184 -2.48 -6.55 4.37
N VAL A 185 -3.19 -7.31 5.20
CA VAL A 185 -4.62 -7.57 4.96
C VAL A 185 -5.47 -6.29 5.13
N THR A 186 -5.07 -5.41 6.05
CA THR A 186 -5.77 -4.12 6.27
C THR A 186 -5.51 -3.15 5.13
N LEU A 187 -4.29 -3.13 4.57
CA LEU A 187 -3.97 -2.34 3.38
C LEU A 187 -4.96 -2.64 2.24
N TRP A 188 -5.12 -3.91 1.87
CA TRP A 188 -6.01 -4.30 0.78
C TRP A 188 -7.48 -4.08 1.11
N ASN A 189 -7.89 -4.36 2.36
CA ASN A 189 -9.23 -4.05 2.81
C ASN A 189 -9.57 -2.56 2.58
N ASP A 190 -8.67 -1.68 3.00
CA ASP A 190 -8.87 -0.24 2.89
C ASP A 190 -8.79 0.28 1.46
N ILE A 191 -7.97 -0.31 0.60
CA ILE A 191 -7.93 0.04 -0.82
C ILE A 191 -9.28 -0.28 -1.47
N PHE A 192 -9.79 -1.50 -1.30
CA PHE A 192 -11.04 -1.93 -1.93
C PHE A 192 -12.26 -1.22 -1.32
N ARG A 193 -12.27 -1.02 -0.01
CA ARG A 193 -13.36 -0.34 0.69
C ARG A 193 -13.52 1.11 0.27
N LYS A 194 -12.40 1.84 0.08
CA LYS A 194 -12.45 3.26 -0.29
C LYS A 194 -12.76 3.47 -1.76
N ASN A 195 -12.43 2.50 -2.62
CA ASN A 195 -12.65 2.62 -4.05
C ASN A 195 -12.79 1.24 -4.71
N SER A 196 -14.03 0.80 -4.90
CA SER A 196 -14.33 -0.50 -5.51
C SER A 196 -13.99 -0.56 -7.00
N ALA A 197 -13.82 0.57 -7.70
CA ALA A 197 -13.42 0.57 -9.12
C ALA A 197 -12.04 -0.05 -9.35
N VAL A 198 -11.18 -0.03 -8.32
CA VAL A 198 -9.85 -0.66 -8.34
C VAL A 198 -9.94 -2.17 -8.64
N LEU A 199 -11.02 -2.84 -8.21
CA LEU A 199 -11.22 -4.28 -8.46
C LEU A 199 -11.43 -4.59 -9.94
N ALA A 200 -12.10 -3.70 -10.68
CA ALA A 200 -12.30 -3.86 -12.13
C ALA A 200 -11.01 -3.56 -12.92
N GLU A 201 -10.23 -2.58 -12.47
CA GLU A 201 -9.09 -2.05 -13.21
C GLU A 201 -7.81 -2.89 -13.09
N MET A 202 -7.60 -3.58 -11.96
CA MET A 202 -6.38 -4.36 -11.73
C MET A 202 -6.32 -5.69 -12.49
N GLY A 203 -7.44 -6.15 -13.02
CA GLY A 203 -7.53 -7.43 -13.72
C GLY A 203 -7.36 -8.68 -12.84
N ASN A 204 -7.76 -9.82 -13.40
CA ASN A 204 -7.92 -11.06 -12.64
C ASN A 204 -6.63 -11.60 -12.01
N ARG A 205 -5.46 -11.37 -12.62
CA ARG A 205 -4.18 -11.88 -12.08
C ARG A 205 -3.85 -11.20 -10.75
N ALA A 206 -3.78 -9.86 -10.74
CA ALA A 206 -3.49 -9.11 -9.53
C ALA A 206 -4.51 -9.37 -8.42
N LEU A 207 -5.80 -9.44 -8.79
CA LEU A 207 -6.85 -9.78 -7.84
C LEU A 207 -6.65 -11.18 -7.25
N THR A 208 -6.25 -12.16 -8.07
CA THR A 208 -5.97 -13.53 -7.61
C THR A 208 -4.78 -13.57 -6.67
N ASP A 209 -3.69 -12.86 -6.98
CA ASP A 209 -2.50 -12.80 -6.13
C ASP A 209 -2.84 -12.22 -4.74
N ILE A 210 -3.68 -11.19 -4.69
CA ILE A 210 -4.17 -10.60 -3.43
C ILE A 210 -5.09 -11.55 -2.67
N MET A 211 -6.02 -12.21 -3.36
CA MET A 211 -6.92 -13.18 -2.73
C MET A 211 -6.19 -14.40 -2.17
N ASP A 212 -5.18 -14.90 -2.88
CA ASP A 212 -4.36 -16.02 -2.42
C ASP A 212 -3.66 -15.70 -1.10
N ASP A 213 -3.06 -14.51 -1.01
CA ASP A 213 -2.44 -14.02 0.22
C ASP A 213 -3.48 -13.86 1.35
N ILE A 214 -4.61 -13.21 1.08
CA ILE A 214 -5.68 -13.01 2.09
C ILE A 214 -6.23 -14.34 2.61
N VAL A 215 -6.55 -15.28 1.72
CA VAL A 215 -7.08 -16.59 2.10
C VAL A 215 -6.01 -17.39 2.85
N TYR A 216 -4.75 -17.32 2.42
CA TYR A 216 -3.65 -17.97 3.12
C TYR A 216 -3.52 -17.41 4.55
N LYS A 217 -3.43 -16.08 4.75
CA LYS A 217 -3.37 -15.46 6.08
C LYS A 217 -4.57 -15.79 6.96
N MET A 218 -5.77 -15.83 6.37
CA MET A 218 -6.99 -16.25 7.05
C MET A 218 -6.97 -17.74 7.43
N SER A 219 -6.24 -18.58 6.71
CA SER A 219 -6.12 -20.01 7.01
C SER A 219 -5.00 -20.33 8.02
N SER A 220 -3.94 -19.52 8.05
CA SER A 220 -2.75 -19.79 8.85
C SER A 220 -2.72 -19.07 10.21
N SER A 221 -3.55 -18.04 10.41
CA SER A 221 -3.63 -17.31 11.69
C SER A 221 -4.89 -17.63 12.48
N SER A 222 -4.81 -17.49 13.80
CA SER A 222 -5.98 -17.55 14.70
C SER A 222 -6.44 -16.15 15.15
N ASN A 223 -5.72 -15.09 14.74
CA ASN A 223 -5.91 -13.72 15.20
C ASN A 223 -7.21 -13.10 14.66
N PRO A 224 -8.17 -12.71 15.53
CA PRO A 224 -9.45 -12.15 15.10
C PRO A 224 -9.34 -10.89 14.23
N VAL A 225 -8.27 -10.11 14.35
CA VAL A 225 -8.07 -8.91 13.53
C VAL A 225 -7.79 -9.29 12.07
N ILE A 226 -6.93 -10.29 11.86
CA ILE A 226 -6.61 -10.83 10.52
C ILE A 226 -7.87 -11.44 9.92
N GLY A 227 -8.55 -12.32 10.65
CA GLY A 227 -9.78 -12.97 10.17
C GLY A 227 -10.85 -11.95 9.80
N ARG A 228 -11.11 -10.95 10.65
CA ARG A 228 -12.09 -9.90 10.36
C ARG A 228 -11.74 -9.12 9.09
N ALA A 229 -10.48 -8.70 8.94
CA ALA A 229 -10.04 -7.92 7.79
C ALA A 229 -10.12 -8.76 6.52
N ALA A 230 -9.63 -10.01 6.54
CA ALA A 230 -9.70 -10.94 5.43
C ALA A 230 -11.14 -11.19 4.97
N VAL A 231 -12.05 -11.51 5.90
CA VAL A 231 -13.47 -11.74 5.60
C VAL A 231 -14.10 -10.51 4.95
N LYS A 232 -13.89 -9.32 5.53
CA LYS A 232 -14.41 -8.08 4.94
C LYS A 232 -13.86 -7.82 3.55
N THR A 233 -12.59 -8.11 3.31
CA THR A 233 -11.99 -7.92 1.98
C THR A 233 -12.57 -8.90 0.97
N LEU A 234 -12.76 -10.16 1.35
CA LEU A 234 -13.39 -11.17 0.48
C LEU A 234 -14.84 -10.82 0.15
N VAL A 235 -15.61 -10.32 1.11
CA VAL A 235 -16.98 -9.82 0.87
C VAL A 235 -16.97 -8.67 -0.14
N LEU A 236 -16.08 -7.68 0.01
CA LEU A 236 -15.95 -6.57 -0.96
C LEU A 236 -15.66 -7.06 -2.39
N ILE A 237 -14.88 -8.14 -2.53
CA ILE A 237 -14.57 -8.73 -3.84
C ILE A 237 -15.78 -9.49 -4.39
N LEU A 238 -16.49 -10.24 -3.55
CA LEU A 238 -17.71 -10.99 -3.91
C LEU A 238 -18.85 -10.05 -4.31
N ASP A 239 -18.99 -8.91 -3.65
CA ASP A 239 -20.01 -7.91 -3.95
C ASP A 239 -19.75 -7.15 -5.26
N HIS A 240 -18.53 -7.20 -5.78
CA HIS A 240 -18.15 -6.39 -6.93
C HIS A 240 -18.79 -6.84 -8.24
N SER A 241 -18.81 -8.13 -8.54
CA SER A 241 -19.33 -8.66 -9.82
C SER A 241 -19.61 -10.16 -9.77
N SER A 242 -20.45 -10.66 -10.66
CA SER A 242 -20.65 -12.11 -10.83
C SER A 242 -19.37 -12.84 -11.24
N SER A 243 -18.49 -12.19 -12.00
CA SER A 243 -17.21 -12.77 -12.41
C SER A 243 -16.25 -12.98 -11.23
N THR A 244 -16.20 -12.05 -10.29
CA THR A 244 -15.38 -12.19 -9.07
C THR A 244 -15.96 -13.24 -8.12
N GLN A 245 -17.29 -13.37 -8.06
CA GLN A 245 -17.95 -14.49 -7.34
C GLN A 245 -17.55 -15.84 -7.89
N GLN A 246 -17.67 -16.04 -9.20
CA GLN A 246 -17.27 -17.29 -9.86
C GLN A 246 -15.78 -17.60 -9.66
N LEU A 247 -14.93 -16.57 -9.66
CA LEU A 247 -13.49 -16.73 -9.43
C LEU A 247 -13.21 -17.29 -8.03
N ILE A 248 -13.79 -16.70 -6.99
CA ILE A 248 -13.61 -17.13 -5.59
C ILE A 248 -14.16 -18.54 -5.39
N GLN A 249 -15.40 -18.81 -5.82
CA GLN A 249 -16.05 -20.10 -5.63
C GLN A 249 -15.30 -21.24 -6.34
N ARG A 250 -14.76 -20.98 -7.54
CA ARG A 250 -13.99 -21.98 -8.28
C ARG A 250 -12.66 -22.30 -7.59
N ARG A 251 -11.99 -21.29 -7.04
CA ARG A 251 -10.61 -21.39 -6.53
C ARG A 251 -10.54 -21.87 -5.08
N TYR A 252 -11.45 -21.43 -4.21
CA TYR A 252 -11.36 -21.68 -2.76
C TYR A 252 -12.49 -22.61 -2.27
N ARG A 253 -12.50 -23.85 -2.79
CA ARG A 253 -13.45 -24.91 -2.42
C ARG A 253 -13.18 -25.41 -1.00
N GLY A 254 -13.68 -24.68 -0.01
CA GLY A 254 -13.44 -24.93 1.41
C GLY A 254 -13.45 -23.66 2.25
N LEU A 255 -13.48 -22.48 1.60
CA LEU A 255 -13.52 -21.19 2.30
C LEU A 255 -14.73 -21.04 3.22
N SER A 256 -15.90 -21.56 2.83
CA SER A 256 -17.09 -21.55 3.71
C SER A 256 -16.91 -22.42 4.95
N ASP A 257 -16.27 -23.59 4.80
CA ASP A 257 -16.03 -24.49 5.94
C ASP A 257 -14.96 -23.93 6.87
N LEU A 258 -13.90 -23.32 6.31
CA LEU A 258 -12.86 -22.60 7.05
C LEU A 258 -13.48 -21.44 7.84
N ALA A 259 -14.30 -20.62 7.18
CA ALA A 259 -15.01 -19.50 7.79
C ALA A 259 -15.86 -19.97 8.99
N GLU A 260 -16.67 -21.01 8.81
CA GLU A 260 -17.55 -21.52 9.88
C GLU A 260 -16.76 -22.14 11.04
N LYS A 261 -15.74 -22.96 10.76
CA LYS A 261 -15.04 -23.71 11.81
C LYS A 261 -14.07 -22.86 12.60
N ASP A 262 -13.31 -22.00 11.92
CA ASP A 262 -12.12 -21.39 12.52
C ASP A 262 -12.38 -19.95 12.98
N TRP A 263 -13.47 -19.33 12.50
CA TRP A 263 -13.74 -17.91 12.73
C TRP A 263 -15.05 -17.59 13.44
N ARG A 264 -15.98 -18.55 13.52
CA ARG A 264 -17.25 -18.37 14.24
C ARG A 264 -17.03 -18.02 15.70
N GLY A 265 -17.77 -17.03 16.20
CA GLY A 265 -17.72 -16.58 17.59
C GLY A 265 -16.51 -15.69 17.93
N LYS A 266 -15.68 -15.32 16.95
CA LYS A 266 -14.52 -14.41 17.15
C LYS A 266 -14.88 -12.93 17.07
N GLY A 267 -16.17 -12.58 17.19
CA GLY A 267 -16.66 -11.21 17.36
C GLY A 267 -16.93 -10.44 16.07
N PHE A 268 -16.99 -11.10 14.92
CA PHE A 268 -17.30 -10.50 13.62
C PHE A 268 -18.30 -11.31 12.79
N ASP A 269 -19.16 -12.08 13.47
CA ASP A 269 -20.07 -13.06 12.86
C ASP A 269 -20.96 -12.45 11.78
N SER A 270 -21.42 -11.20 11.92
CA SER A 270 -22.21 -10.53 10.88
C SER A 270 -21.49 -10.42 9.52
N ALA A 271 -20.18 -10.17 9.51
CA ALA A 271 -19.40 -10.14 8.26
C ALA A 271 -19.09 -11.56 7.77
N LEU A 272 -18.95 -12.51 8.70
CA LEU A 272 -18.74 -13.92 8.39
C LEU A 272 -19.97 -14.54 7.72
N ASP A 273 -21.16 -14.22 8.20
CA ASP A 273 -22.44 -14.67 7.64
C ASP A 273 -22.61 -14.15 6.21
N GLN A 274 -22.30 -12.87 5.95
CA GLN A 274 -22.29 -12.33 4.59
C GLN A 274 -21.37 -13.12 3.67
N LEU A 275 -20.13 -13.39 4.10
CA LEU A 275 -19.20 -14.19 3.31
C LEU A 275 -19.77 -15.59 3.02
N ILE A 276 -20.31 -16.26 4.02
CA ILE A 276 -20.86 -17.62 3.88
C ILE A 276 -22.05 -17.62 2.93
N ASP A 277 -22.96 -16.67 3.04
CA ASP A 277 -24.11 -16.54 2.15
C ASP A 277 -23.65 -16.40 0.69
N HIS A 278 -22.68 -15.51 0.40
CA HIS A 278 -22.12 -15.37 -0.95
C HIS A 278 -21.47 -16.65 -1.48
N LEU A 279 -20.82 -17.43 -0.62
CA LEU A 279 -20.18 -18.68 -1.00
C LEU A 279 -21.19 -19.81 -1.23
N GLN A 280 -22.38 -19.73 -0.63
CA GLN A 280 -23.44 -20.73 -0.76
C GLN A 280 -24.46 -20.42 -1.87
N LEU A 281 -24.55 -19.15 -2.30
CA LEU A 281 -25.52 -18.67 -3.30
C LEU A 281 -25.42 -19.35 -4.68
N ASP A 282 -24.37 -20.14 -4.97
CA ASP A 282 -24.18 -20.79 -6.27
C ASP A 282 -23.93 -22.32 -6.20
N VAL A 283 -24.81 -23.01 -5.47
CA VAL A 283 -25.00 -24.47 -5.64
C VAL A 283 -26.27 -24.85 -6.43
N PRO A 284 -26.45 -24.45 -7.72
CA PRO A 284 -27.47 -25.06 -8.57
C PRO A 284 -27.23 -26.56 -8.87
N TRP A 285 -25.99 -27.05 -8.75
CA TRP A 285 -25.62 -28.38 -9.25
C TRP A 285 -25.79 -29.53 -8.25
N LYS A 286 -25.83 -29.27 -6.92
CA LYS A 286 -26.10 -30.36 -5.95
C LYS A 286 -27.56 -30.79 -5.96
N ASN A 287 -28.49 -29.92 -6.37
CA ASN A 287 -29.92 -30.24 -6.46
C ASN A 287 -30.35 -30.89 -7.79
N LEU A 288 -29.50 -30.89 -8.82
CA LEU A 288 -29.81 -31.59 -10.08
C LEU A 288 -29.42 -33.07 -10.03
N ARG A 289 -28.36 -33.44 -9.29
CA ARG A 289 -27.94 -34.85 -9.15
C ARG A 289 -28.85 -35.66 -8.23
N SER A 290 -29.58 -35.03 -7.31
CA SER A 290 -30.62 -35.71 -6.51
C SER A 290 -31.94 -35.90 -7.27
N ARG A 291 -32.22 -35.03 -8.27
CA ARG A 291 -33.39 -35.15 -9.15
C ARG A 291 -33.20 -36.09 -10.35
N LEU A 292 -31.96 -36.31 -10.79
CA LEU A 292 -31.64 -37.27 -11.87
C LEU A 292 -31.36 -38.70 -11.39
N ARG A 293 -31.38 -38.95 -10.07
CA ARG A 293 -31.31 -40.31 -9.49
C ARG A 293 -32.67 -40.82 -8.97
N SER A 294 -33.73 -40.07 -9.24
CA SER A 294 -35.12 -40.39 -8.86
C SER A 294 -36.05 -40.53 -10.07
N VAL A 295 -35.49 -40.75 -11.26
CA VAL A 295 -36.21 -41.16 -12.48
C VAL A 295 -35.66 -42.49 -12.95
#